data_AF-A0AAX3BF97-F1
#
_entry.id   AF-A0AAX3BF97-F1
#
_cell.length_a   1.000
_cell.length_b   1.000
_cell.length_c   1.000
_cell.angle_alpha   90.00
_cell.angle_beta   90.00
_cell.angle_gamma   90.00
#
_symmetry.space_group_name_H-M   'P 1'
#
loop_
_entity.id
_entity.type
_entity.pdbx_description
1 polymer ?
#
loop_
_entity_poly.entity_id
_entity_poly.type
_entity_poly.pdbx_seq_one_letter_code
_entity_poly.pdbx_strand_id
1 'polypeptide(L)' 'MTNNTNNLIPPHGGYRKLMSYQMAEIVYDATVRFCERFIDKRSRTFDQMVQAARS' A
#
# COMPACT_ATOMS: atom_id res chain seq x y z
N MET A 1 -19.37 -38.92 -11.96
CA MET A 1 -18.31 -38.03 -12.48
C MET A 1 -18.16 -36.88 -11.50
N THR A 2 -17.22 -36.96 -10.56
CA THR A 2 -16.99 -35.95 -9.52
C THR A 2 -15.93 -34.97 -10.04
N ASN A 3 -16.36 -33.79 -10.49
CA ASN A 3 -15.46 -32.71 -10.89
C ASN A 3 -14.76 -32.14 -9.65
N ASN A 4 -13.57 -32.66 -9.36
CA ASN A 4 -12.69 -32.12 -8.34
C ASN A 4 -12.02 -30.85 -8.89
N THR A 5 -12.69 -29.70 -8.75
CA THR A 5 -12.06 -28.40 -8.99
C THR A 5 -11.11 -28.13 -7.84
N ASN A 6 -9.91 -28.72 -7.91
CA ASN A 6 -8.75 -28.38 -7.11
C ASN A 6 -8.41 -26.90 -7.37
N ASN A 7 -9.08 -26.00 -6.65
CA ASN A 7 -8.84 -24.57 -6.73
C ASN A 7 -7.52 -24.32 -6.00
N LEU A 8 -6.41 -24.48 -6.72
CA LEU A 8 -5.03 -24.33 -6.23
C LEU A 8 -4.81 -22.99 -5.51
N ILE A 9 -5.60 -21.98 -5.87
CA ILE A 9 -5.61 -20.68 -5.23
C ILE A 9 -6.94 -20.51 -4.49
N PRO A 10 -6.93 -20.45 -3.13
CA PRO A 10 -8.13 -20.14 -2.36
C PRO A 10 -8.63 -18.73 -2.67
N PRO A 11 -9.90 -18.41 -2.38
CA PRO A 11 -10.46 -17.06 -2.55
C PRO A 11 -9.63 -16.01 -1.80
N HIS A 12 -8.74 -15.37 -2.55
CA HIS A 12 -7.97 -14.17 -2.25
C HIS A 12 -8.84 -12.91 -2.28
N GLY A 13 -8.56 -11.97 -1.37
CA GLY A 13 -9.33 -10.71 -1.25
C GLY A 13 -9.38 -10.12 0.17
N GLY A 14 -8.88 -10.84 1.17
CA GLY A 14 -8.86 -10.40 2.57
C GLY A 14 -7.73 -9.45 2.96
N TYR A 15 -6.82 -9.10 2.06
CA TYR A 15 -5.60 -8.34 2.42
C TYR A 15 -5.91 -6.97 3.05
N ARG A 16 -7.03 -6.33 2.68
CA ARG A 16 -7.48 -5.07 3.27
C ARG A 16 -7.81 -5.17 4.77
N LYS A 17 -8.15 -6.37 5.25
CA LYS A 17 -8.40 -6.65 6.67
C LYS A 17 -7.11 -6.88 7.46
N LEU A 18 -5.97 -7.02 6.79
CA LEU A 18 -4.69 -7.19 7.48
C LEU A 18 -4.31 -5.88 8.16
N MET A 19 -3.91 -5.98 9.42
CA MET A 19 -3.39 -4.83 10.17
C MET A 19 -2.20 -4.20 9.48
N SER A 20 -1.34 -5.00 8.84
CA SER A 20 -0.19 -4.51 8.08
C SER A 20 -0.60 -3.62 6.90
N TYR A 21 -1.66 -3.99 6.18
CA TYR A 21 -2.18 -3.19 5.07
C TYR A 21 -2.74 -1.84 5.56
N GLN A 22 -3.56 -1.87 6.62
CA GLN A 22 -4.15 -0.66 7.19
C GLN A 22 -3.07 0.28 7.77
N MET A 23 -2.05 -0.28 8.44
CA MET A 23 -0.93 0.51 8.95
C MET A 23 -0.10 1.11 7.81
N ALA A 24 0.11 0.36 6.71
CA ALA A 24 0.79 0.89 5.53
C ALA A 24 0.02 2.07 4.90
N GLU A 25 -1.32 2.00 4.80
CA GLU A 25 -2.14 3.13 4.35
C GLU A 25 -1.97 4.37 5.24
N ILE A 26 -1.97 4.19 6.57
CA ILE A 26 -1.75 5.29 7.52
C ILE A 26 -0.36 5.93 7.34
N VAL A 27 0.68 5.10 7.19
CA VAL A 27 2.06 5.58 6.97
C VAL A 27 2.18 6.32 5.64
N TYR A 28 1.51 5.83 4.58
CA TYR A 28 1.46 6.50 3.30
C TYR A 28 0.83 7.90 3.42
N ASP A 29 -0.36 7.99 4.00
CA ASP A 29 -1.06 9.26 4.18
C ASP A 29 -0.25 10.25 5.02
N ALA A 30 0.35 9.77 6.12
CA ALA A 30 1.22 10.57 6.96
C ALA A 30 2.44 11.09 6.19
N THR A 31 3.06 10.24 5.35
CA THR A 31 4.24 10.62 4.56
C THR A 31 3.89 11.68 3.51
N VAL A 32 2.77 11.53 2.82
CA VAL A 32 2.29 12.53 1.85
C VAL A 32 2.06 13.87 2.54
N ARG A 33 1.33 13.88 3.66
CA ARG A 33 1.05 15.12 4.42
C ARG A 33 2.31 15.77 4.98
N PHE A 34 3.27 14.97 5.44
CA PHE A 34 4.57 15.46 5.89
C PHE A 34 5.33 16.12 4.72
N CYS A 35 5.44 15.44 3.59
CA CYS A 35 6.14 15.96 2.42
C CYS A 35 5.48 17.24 1.90
N GLU A 36 4.16 17.30 1.82
CA GLU A 36 3.42 18.50 1.38
C GLU A 36 3.67 19.72 2.25
N ARG A 37 3.93 19.51 3.55
CA ARG A 37 4.11 20.60 4.51
C ARG A 37 5.56 21.04 4.67
N PHE A 38 6.51 20.11 4.59
CA PHE A 38 7.89 20.34 5.00
C PHE A 38 8.91 20.20 3.88
N ILE A 39 8.53 19.64 2.73
CA ILE A 39 9.43 19.39 1.60
C ILE A 39 8.92 20.17 0.38
N ASP A 40 9.82 20.82 -0.35
CA ASP A 40 9.45 21.48 -1.59
C ASP A 40 8.91 20.45 -2.60
N LYS A 41 7.71 20.70 -3.11
CA LYS A 41 7.01 19.83 -4.07
C LYS A 41 7.76 19.62 -5.38
N ARG A 42 8.70 20.51 -5.72
CA ARG A 42 9.55 20.39 -6.92
C ARG A 42 10.86 19.66 -6.64
N SER A 43 11.14 19.31 -5.39
CA SER A 43 12.36 18.62 -5.01
C SER A 43 12.28 17.13 -5.35
N ARG A 44 13.41 16.56 -5.77
CA ARG A 44 13.56 15.12 -5.96
C ARG A 44 13.22 14.32 -4.68
N THR A 45 13.54 14.88 -3.51
CA THR A 45 13.28 14.24 -2.22
C THR A 45 11.78 14.05 -1.99
N PHE A 46 10.94 15.00 -2.39
CA PHE A 46 9.48 14.86 -2.31
C PHE A 46 9.01 13.63 -3.09
N ASP A 47 9.41 13.54 -4.36
CA ASP A 47 9.02 12.43 -5.23
C ASP A 47 9.52 11.08 -4.71
N GLN A 48 10.76 11.04 -4.24
CA GLN A 48 11.36 9.81 -3.69
C GLN A 48 10.62 9.32 -2.44
N MET A 49 10.29 10.23 -1.51
CA MET A 49 9.60 9.85 -0.28
C MET A 49 8.16 9.39 -0.54
N VAL A 50 7.42 10.11 -1.38
CA VAL A 50 6.03 9.72 -1.73
C VAL A 50 6.00 8.39 -2.49
N GLN A 51 6.95 8.14 -3.39
CA GLN A 51 7.04 6.86 -4.09
C GLN A 51 7.44 5.72 -3.17
N ALA A 52 8.41 5.93 -2.27
CA ALA A 52 8.82 4.92 -1.30
C ALA A 52 7.70 4.54 -0.33
N ALA A 53 6.86 5.50 0.06
CA ALA A 53 5.70 5.20 0.89
C ALA A 53 4.60 4.43 0.14
N ARG A 54 4.60 4.44 -1.20
CA ARG A 54 3.61 3.74 -2.04
C ARG A 54 4.02 2.31 -2.39
N SER A 55 5.32 2.00 -2.36
CA SER A 55 5.88 0.71 -2.83
C SER A 55 5.52 -0.46 -1.94
#